data_AF-A0A2R6QKE0-F1
#
_entry.id   AF-A0A2R6QKE0-F1
#
_cell.length_a   1.000
_cell.length_b   1.000
_cell.length_c   1.000
_cell.angle_alpha   90.00
_cell.angle_beta   90.00
_cell.angle_gamma   90.00
#
_symmetry.space_group_name_H-M   'P 1'
#
loop_
_entity.id
_entity.type
_entity.pdbx_description
1 polymer ?
#
loop_
_entity_poly.entity_id
_entity_poly.type
_entity_poly.pdbx_seq_one_letter_code
_entity_poly.pdbx_strand_id
1 'polypeptide(L)'
;MAQKQGGGFFASIASSFSNFSKSVNGMLGYEGLEVINPEGGTEDSEEEAQRGRWKQEDRDSYWKMMQKYIGADVTSMVTLPVLIFEPMSMLQKMAELMEYSHLLDLADDCEDPYMRLVYASCFFITIYYACQRTWKPFNPILGETFEMVNHGGVTFISEQVSHHPPMGAGHAENDHFVYDITSKVKTKFLGNSLEIYPLGRTRVTLKRDGVVLDLVPPPSKVNNLIFGRTWVDVPGEMIVTNMTTGDKVVLYFQPCGWFGAGRFEVDGYVYNAAEEPKILITGKWNESMSYQPCDVEGELLPGTELKEAWKVAEVPENDKFQYTYFAHKLNSLDTAPKKLLASDSRLRSDRYALEKGDLSKAGSEKSRLEERQRAEKRIRETKGEQYVPKWFDPTSEMAPTPWGDLEVYHYNGKYDEHRAAMDNSSDNIEETDIRSTEFNPWQYGNLATE
;
A
#
# COMPACT_ATOMS: atom_id res chain seq x y z
N MET A 1 29.43 38.48 -21.26
CA MET A 1 28.96 37.12 -21.61
C MET A 1 29.78 36.12 -20.82
N ALA A 2 29.27 35.70 -19.67
CA ALA A 2 29.79 34.58 -18.91
C ALA A 2 28.58 33.97 -18.21
N GLN A 3 28.08 32.87 -18.77
CA GLN A 3 26.90 32.17 -18.32
C GLN A 3 27.38 31.14 -17.28
N LYS A 4 27.05 31.37 -16.01
CA LYS A 4 27.19 30.34 -14.96
C LYS A 4 26.09 29.31 -15.20
N GLN A 5 26.49 28.06 -15.48
CA GLN A 5 25.59 26.91 -15.42
C GLN A 5 25.40 26.55 -13.95
N GLY A 6 24.17 26.73 -13.45
CA GLY A 6 23.70 26.11 -12.22
C GLY A 6 23.49 24.62 -12.48
N GLY A 7 24.37 23.80 -11.92
CA GLY A 7 24.21 22.35 -11.91
C GLY A 7 23.32 21.96 -10.74
N GLY A 8 22.06 21.63 -11.03
CA GLY A 8 21.16 21.05 -10.04
C GLY A 8 21.71 19.72 -9.52
N PHE A 9 21.59 19.54 -8.20
CA PHE A 9 22.12 18.44 -7.39
C PHE A 9 21.73 17.02 -7.88
N PHE A 10 20.76 16.88 -8.79
CA PHE A 10 20.31 15.60 -9.34
C PHE A 10 21.07 15.10 -10.58
N ALA A 11 21.88 15.94 -11.24
CA ALA A 11 22.54 15.54 -12.49
C ALA A 11 23.74 14.58 -12.29
N SER A 12 24.24 14.37 -11.07
CA SER A 12 25.43 13.54 -10.81
C SER A 12 25.13 12.10 -10.35
N ILE A 13 23.87 11.70 -10.19
CA ILE A 13 23.52 10.34 -9.71
C ILE A 13 23.17 9.38 -10.87
N ALA A 14 22.88 9.90 -12.06
CA ALA A 14 22.41 9.11 -13.20
C ALA A 14 23.47 8.22 -13.89
N SER A 15 24.76 8.31 -13.54
CA SER A 15 25.84 7.60 -14.27
C SER A 15 26.47 6.40 -13.55
N SER A 16 25.97 5.96 -12.39
CA SER A 16 26.62 4.89 -11.60
C SER A 16 25.86 3.55 -11.54
N PHE A 17 24.72 3.40 -12.21
CA PHE A 17 23.88 2.20 -12.06
C PHE A 17 24.19 1.02 -13.01
N SER A 18 25.30 1.05 -13.74
CA SER A 18 25.69 -0.10 -14.56
C SER A 18 26.65 -1.03 -13.82
N ASN A 19 26.11 -2.19 -13.43
CA ASN A 19 26.75 -3.40 -12.91
C ASN A 19 26.96 -3.48 -11.39
N PHE A 20 26.94 -4.73 -10.92
CA PHE A 20 27.47 -5.25 -9.65
C PHE A 20 26.46 -5.59 -8.56
N SER A 21 25.74 -6.69 -8.78
CA SER A 21 25.39 -7.65 -7.72
C SER A 21 26.08 -9.00 -7.97
N LYS A 22 26.57 -9.64 -6.91
CA LYS A 22 27.16 -10.99 -7.00
C LYS A 22 26.07 -12.04 -6.75
N SER A 23 26.05 -13.06 -7.61
CA SER A 23 25.20 -14.24 -7.52
C SER A 23 25.80 -15.29 -6.58
N VAL A 24 24.97 -16.09 -5.91
CA VAL A 24 25.44 -17.31 -5.23
C VAL A 24 25.86 -18.32 -6.31
N ASN A 25 27.17 -18.43 -6.55
CA ASN A 25 27.75 -19.51 -7.36
C ASN A 25 28.40 -20.50 -6.40
N GLY A 26 27.75 -21.64 -6.16
CA GLY A 26 28.36 -22.73 -5.39
C GLY A 26 27.44 -23.44 -4.40
N MET A 27 26.26 -22.90 -4.09
CA MET A 27 25.33 -23.55 -3.17
C MET A 27 24.31 -24.42 -3.93
N LEU A 28 24.51 -25.74 -3.90
CA LEU A 28 23.49 -26.79 -4.15
C LEU A 28 22.47 -26.50 -5.28
N GLY A 29 22.95 -26.17 -6.49
CA GLY A 29 22.10 -26.11 -7.69
C GLY A 29 21.30 -24.81 -7.90
N TYR A 30 21.65 -23.73 -7.20
CA TYR A 30 21.00 -22.41 -7.31
C TYR A 30 21.87 -21.36 -8.02
N GLU A 31 22.56 -21.77 -9.08
CA GLU A 31 23.43 -20.87 -9.87
C GLU A 31 22.62 -19.71 -10.48
N GLY A 32 23.14 -18.48 -10.34
CA GLY A 32 22.54 -17.27 -10.92
C GLY A 32 21.56 -16.51 -10.03
N LEU A 33 21.25 -16.99 -8.81
CA LEU A 33 20.37 -16.25 -7.89
C LEU A 33 21.09 -15.19 -7.07
N GLU A 34 20.51 -14.00 -7.08
CA GLU A 34 20.94 -12.86 -6.29
C GLU A 34 20.40 -12.98 -4.86
N VAL A 35 21.30 -12.92 -3.86
CA VAL A 35 20.98 -12.81 -2.44
C VAL A 35 21.68 -11.56 -1.90
N ILE A 36 20.90 -10.62 -1.38
CA ILE A 36 21.41 -9.31 -0.97
C ILE A 36 21.32 -9.18 0.55
N ASN A 37 22.45 -8.97 1.24
CA ASN A 37 22.43 -8.52 2.63
C ASN A 37 22.25 -6.99 2.64
N PRO A 38 21.10 -6.44 3.07
CA PRO A 38 20.86 -4.99 3.05
C PRO A 38 21.74 -4.23 4.06
N GLU A 39 22.45 -4.92 4.94
CA GLU A 39 23.28 -4.34 6.01
C GLU A 39 24.77 -4.67 5.84
N GLY A 40 25.16 -5.40 4.80
CA GLY A 40 26.51 -5.98 4.68
C GLY A 40 27.11 -5.91 3.28
N GLY A 41 28.29 -6.52 3.16
CA GLY A 41 29.04 -6.61 1.90
C GLY A 41 28.69 -7.86 1.10
N THR A 42 29.17 -7.94 -0.15
CA THR A 42 28.86 -9.07 -1.05
C THR A 42 29.44 -10.43 -0.63
N GLU A 43 30.36 -10.45 0.34
CA GLU A 43 30.96 -11.68 0.89
C GLU A 43 30.00 -12.43 1.83
N ASP A 44 28.91 -11.78 2.27
CA ASP A 44 27.94 -12.35 3.22
C ASP A 44 26.82 -13.16 2.54
N SER A 45 26.81 -13.29 1.21
CA SER A 45 25.65 -13.82 0.47
C SER A 45 25.30 -15.28 0.78
N GLU A 46 26.29 -16.15 1.02
CA GLU A 46 26.06 -17.56 1.38
C GLU A 46 25.49 -17.72 2.79
N GLU A 47 26.03 -16.98 3.76
CA GLU A 47 25.51 -16.97 5.13
C GLU A 47 24.11 -16.35 5.16
N GLU A 48 23.94 -15.21 4.50
CA GLU A 48 22.66 -14.52 4.39
C GLU A 48 21.61 -15.43 3.77
N ALA A 49 21.93 -16.23 2.74
CA ALA A 49 21.00 -17.16 2.09
C ALA A 49 20.32 -18.16 3.05
N GLN A 50 20.96 -18.46 4.19
CA GLN A 50 20.40 -19.36 5.22
C GLN A 50 19.56 -18.66 6.28
N ARG A 51 19.54 -17.33 6.31
CA ARG A 51 18.80 -16.54 7.32
C ARG A 51 17.32 -16.30 6.96
N GLY A 52 16.82 -16.94 5.91
CA GLY A 52 15.43 -16.80 5.45
C GLY A 52 14.40 -17.54 6.32
N ARG A 53 13.12 -17.21 6.11
CA ARG A 53 11.98 -17.78 6.88
C ARG A 53 11.61 -19.22 6.50
N TRP A 54 12.14 -19.74 5.40
CA TRP A 54 11.83 -21.06 4.87
C TRP A 54 12.69 -22.13 5.53
N LYS A 55 12.08 -23.26 5.92
CA LYS A 55 12.85 -24.47 6.22
C LYS A 55 13.52 -24.97 4.93
N GLN A 56 14.68 -25.60 5.05
CA GLN A 56 15.46 -26.03 3.89
C GLN A 56 14.66 -26.89 2.91
N GLU A 57 13.93 -27.90 3.40
CA GLU A 57 13.11 -28.79 2.56
C GLU A 57 11.99 -28.03 1.83
N ASP A 58 11.31 -27.13 2.55
CA ASP A 58 10.23 -26.28 1.99
C ASP A 58 10.77 -25.30 0.95
N ARG A 59 11.96 -24.73 1.21
CA ARG A 59 12.64 -23.76 0.33
C ARG A 59 12.95 -24.38 -1.04
N ASP A 60 13.56 -25.56 -1.05
CA ASP A 60 13.97 -26.24 -2.27
C ASP A 60 12.75 -26.65 -3.13
N SER A 61 11.69 -27.13 -2.46
CA SER A 61 10.41 -27.46 -3.10
C SER A 61 9.76 -26.21 -3.70
N TYR A 62 9.71 -25.13 -2.93
CA TYR A 62 9.10 -23.87 -3.35
C TYR A 62 9.88 -23.21 -4.50
N TRP A 63 11.22 -23.23 -4.46
CA TRP A 63 12.05 -22.76 -5.58
C TRP A 63 11.75 -23.52 -6.86
N LYS A 64 11.71 -24.86 -6.81
CA LYS A 64 11.39 -25.70 -7.98
C LYS A 64 10.04 -25.36 -8.59
N MET A 65 9.06 -25.01 -7.76
CA MET A 65 7.74 -24.55 -8.20
C MET A 65 7.81 -23.16 -8.84
N MET A 66 8.57 -22.23 -8.25
CA MET A 66 8.58 -20.82 -8.64
C MET A 66 9.47 -20.49 -9.83
N GLN A 67 10.59 -21.19 -10.04
CA GLN A 67 11.60 -20.87 -11.06
C GLN A 67 11.02 -20.80 -12.49
N LYS A 68 9.96 -21.54 -12.79
CA LYS A 68 9.30 -21.51 -14.11
C LYS A 68 8.51 -20.22 -14.38
N TYR A 69 8.28 -19.40 -13.35
CA TYR A 69 7.58 -18.12 -13.44
C TYR A 69 8.52 -16.91 -13.49
N ILE A 70 9.84 -17.12 -13.61
CA ILE A 70 10.79 -16.01 -13.78
C ILE A 70 10.40 -15.19 -15.00
N GLY A 71 10.29 -13.87 -14.82
CA GLY A 71 9.82 -12.90 -15.80
C GLY A 71 8.29 -12.74 -15.87
N ALA A 72 7.51 -13.55 -15.17
CA ALA A 72 6.05 -13.51 -15.20
C ALA A 72 5.46 -12.58 -14.12
N ASP A 73 4.21 -12.15 -14.35
CA ASP A 73 3.35 -11.57 -13.33
C ASP A 73 2.72 -12.70 -12.50
N VAL A 74 3.13 -12.81 -11.24
CA VAL A 74 2.76 -13.96 -10.39
C VAL A 74 1.49 -13.72 -9.56
N THR A 75 0.89 -12.52 -9.64
CA THR A 75 -0.22 -12.09 -8.77
C THR A 75 -1.43 -13.02 -8.84
N SER A 76 -1.69 -13.64 -10.00
CA SER A 76 -2.83 -14.54 -10.23
C SER A 76 -2.43 -15.97 -10.65
N MET A 77 -1.14 -16.30 -10.69
CA MET A 77 -0.66 -17.56 -11.26
C MET A 77 -0.28 -18.63 -10.22
N VAL A 78 -0.04 -18.21 -8.97
CA VAL A 78 0.51 -19.09 -7.93
C VAL A 78 -0.30 -19.00 -6.65
N THR A 79 -0.70 -20.16 -6.12
CA THR A 79 -1.21 -20.25 -4.76
C THR A 79 -0.03 -20.23 -3.79
N LEU A 80 0.08 -19.14 -3.02
CA LEU A 80 1.16 -18.93 -2.08
C LEU A 80 0.84 -19.57 -0.71
N PRO A 81 1.83 -20.13 0.01
CA PRO A 81 1.64 -20.75 1.32
C PRO A 81 1.41 -19.69 2.40
N VAL A 82 0.57 -19.99 3.39
CA VAL A 82 0.17 -19.05 4.46
C VAL A 82 1.37 -18.53 5.29
N LEU A 83 2.47 -19.28 5.36
CA LEU A 83 3.69 -18.88 6.10
C LEU A 83 4.23 -17.49 5.71
N ILE A 84 4.01 -17.04 4.47
CA ILE A 84 4.51 -15.75 4.00
C ILE A 84 3.51 -14.60 4.21
N PHE A 85 2.33 -14.87 4.76
CA PHE A 85 1.27 -13.89 4.90
C PHE A 85 1.30 -13.15 6.23
N GLU A 86 0.69 -11.97 6.25
CA GLU A 86 0.28 -11.25 7.45
C GLU A 86 -1.24 -11.37 7.64
N PRO A 87 -1.78 -11.30 8.87
CA PRO A 87 -3.20 -11.44 9.16
C PRO A 87 -4.02 -10.18 8.81
N MET A 88 -3.83 -9.67 7.59
CA MET A 88 -4.48 -8.47 7.07
C MET A 88 -4.83 -8.66 5.58
N SER A 89 -5.97 -8.15 5.13
CA SER A 89 -6.32 -8.08 3.71
C SER A 89 -5.69 -6.86 3.03
N MET A 90 -5.56 -6.86 1.69
CA MET A 90 -5.17 -5.63 0.98
C MET A 90 -6.12 -4.46 1.25
N LEU A 91 -7.41 -4.71 1.50
CA LEU A 91 -8.41 -3.67 1.78
C LEU A 91 -8.16 -2.98 3.12
N GLN A 92 -7.75 -3.75 4.13
CA GLN A 92 -7.29 -3.23 5.41
C GLN A 92 -5.98 -2.45 5.25
N LYS A 93 -5.04 -2.96 4.44
CA LYS A 93 -3.77 -2.28 4.14
C LYS A 93 -3.99 -0.89 3.53
N MET A 94 -5.00 -0.74 2.66
CA MET A 94 -5.38 0.57 2.08
C MET A 94 -5.82 1.58 3.13
N ALA A 95 -6.38 1.13 4.27
CA ALA A 95 -6.81 2.01 5.35
C ALA A 95 -5.68 2.46 6.27
N GLU A 96 -4.48 1.86 6.20
CA GLU A 96 -3.39 2.18 7.14
C GLU A 96 -2.86 3.60 7.03
N LEU A 97 -2.94 4.20 5.84
CA LEU A 97 -2.64 5.61 5.60
C LEU A 97 -3.48 6.55 6.50
N MET A 98 -4.67 6.10 6.93
CA MET A 98 -5.55 6.90 7.79
C MET A 98 -5.00 7.10 9.21
N GLU A 99 -3.97 6.36 9.64
CA GLU A 99 -3.24 6.61 10.90
C GLU A 99 -2.76 8.06 10.98
N TYR A 100 -2.39 8.62 9.83
CA TYR A 100 -1.83 9.97 9.70
C TYR A 100 -2.77 10.92 8.94
N SER A 101 -4.08 10.64 8.94
CA SER A 101 -5.11 11.46 8.28
C SER A 101 -5.10 12.93 8.71
N HIS A 102 -4.70 13.23 9.95
CA HIS A 102 -4.52 14.60 10.45
C HIS A 102 -3.55 15.46 9.60
N LEU A 103 -2.64 14.85 8.83
CA LEU A 103 -1.78 15.58 7.90
C LEU A 103 -2.59 16.21 6.75
N LEU A 104 -3.70 15.59 6.34
CA LEU A 104 -4.60 16.19 5.36
C LEU A 104 -5.45 17.32 5.96
N ASP A 105 -5.84 17.20 7.23
CA ASP A 105 -6.50 18.30 7.95
C ASP A 105 -5.57 19.52 8.04
N LEU A 106 -4.29 19.30 8.40
CA LEU A 106 -3.26 20.34 8.37
C LEU A 106 -3.05 20.92 6.97
N ALA A 107 -3.09 20.09 5.92
CA ALA A 107 -2.97 20.56 4.54
C ALA A 107 -4.17 21.45 4.14
N ASP A 108 -5.39 21.03 4.47
CA ASP A 108 -6.62 21.77 4.18
C ASP A 108 -6.65 23.12 4.92
N ASP A 109 -6.20 23.15 6.18
CA ASP A 109 -6.10 24.37 6.98
C ASP A 109 -4.92 25.27 6.61
N CYS A 110 -3.93 24.80 5.85
CA CYS A 110 -2.73 25.56 5.54
C CYS A 110 -2.99 26.67 4.51
N GLU A 111 -2.68 27.93 4.85
CA GLU A 111 -2.79 29.08 3.94
C GLU A 111 -1.67 29.11 2.89
N ASP A 112 -0.45 28.71 3.25
CA ASP A 112 0.68 28.65 2.32
C ASP A 112 0.50 27.44 1.38
N PRO A 113 0.36 27.67 0.06
CA PRO A 113 0.10 26.59 -0.90
C PRO A 113 1.26 25.59 -1.01
N TYR A 114 2.50 26.00 -0.71
CA TYR A 114 3.66 25.11 -0.76
C TYR A 114 3.75 24.26 0.51
N MET A 115 3.49 24.85 1.68
CA MET A 115 3.41 24.09 2.93
C MET A 115 2.25 23.10 2.95
N ARG A 116 1.11 23.43 2.34
CA ARG A 116 0.02 22.48 2.08
C ARG A 116 0.51 21.21 1.38
N LEU A 117 1.34 21.37 0.36
CA LEU A 117 1.92 20.25 -0.38
C LEU A 117 2.94 19.46 0.44
N VAL A 118 3.65 20.08 1.39
CA VAL A 118 4.49 19.36 2.36
C VAL A 118 3.64 18.41 3.21
N TYR A 119 2.55 18.89 3.81
CA TYR A 119 1.68 18.04 4.63
C TYR A 119 1.01 16.92 3.82
N ALA A 120 0.44 17.26 2.66
CA ALA A 120 -0.22 16.28 1.82
C ALA A 120 0.74 15.22 1.23
N SER A 121 1.96 15.60 0.85
CA SER A 121 2.96 14.63 0.40
C SER A 121 3.45 13.75 1.56
N CYS A 122 3.64 14.31 2.75
CA CYS A 122 3.97 13.51 3.94
C CYS A 122 2.89 12.47 4.24
N PHE A 123 1.60 12.82 4.11
CA PHE A 123 0.49 11.86 4.24
C PHE A 123 0.71 10.63 3.34
N PHE A 124 0.99 10.86 2.05
CA PHE A 124 1.26 9.76 1.10
C PHE A 124 2.54 8.98 1.41
N ILE A 125 3.56 9.58 2.03
CA ILE A 125 4.78 8.87 2.44
C ILE A 125 4.51 7.88 3.57
N THR A 126 3.56 8.19 4.46
CA THR A 126 3.37 7.41 5.70
C THR A 126 3.02 5.94 5.45
N ILE A 127 2.37 5.60 4.33
CA ILE A 127 2.07 4.21 3.96
C ILE A 127 3.32 3.36 3.74
N TYR A 128 4.46 3.96 3.38
CA TYR A 128 5.68 3.20 3.12
C TYR A 128 6.27 2.58 4.39
N TYR A 129 6.00 3.17 5.57
CA TYR A 129 6.29 2.51 6.84
C TYR A 129 5.58 1.14 6.93
N ALA A 130 4.31 1.07 6.53
CA ALA A 130 3.53 -0.16 6.45
C ALA A 130 4.03 -1.09 5.33
N CYS A 131 4.52 -0.56 4.20
CA CYS A 131 5.09 -1.32 3.07
C CYS A 131 6.44 -1.97 3.41
N GLN A 132 7.15 -1.52 4.44
CA GLN A 132 8.40 -2.13 4.91
C GLN A 132 8.22 -3.58 5.40
N ARG A 133 6.98 -3.91 5.82
CA ARG A 133 6.60 -5.24 6.31
C ARG A 133 6.83 -6.28 5.22
N THR A 134 7.54 -7.34 5.58
CA THR A 134 8.01 -8.37 4.64
C THR A 134 7.00 -9.50 4.42
N TRP A 135 5.76 -9.29 4.84
CA TRP A 135 4.69 -10.27 4.76
C TRP A 135 3.66 -9.85 3.72
N LYS A 136 3.09 -10.83 3.05
CA LYS A 136 2.07 -10.61 2.04
C LYS A 136 0.69 -10.49 2.69
N PRO A 137 -0.04 -9.39 2.54
CA PRO A 137 -1.46 -9.37 2.93
C PRO A 137 -2.28 -10.36 2.09
N PHE A 138 -3.41 -10.81 2.63
CA PHE A 138 -4.34 -11.64 1.91
C PHE A 138 -4.90 -10.89 0.70
N ASN A 139 -4.91 -11.57 -0.45
CA ASN A 139 -5.63 -11.07 -1.62
C ASN A 139 -7.13 -11.12 -1.29
N PRO A 140 -7.86 -10.01 -1.34
CA PRO A 140 -9.27 -9.99 -0.98
C PRO A 140 -10.10 -10.87 -1.93
N ILE A 141 -11.17 -11.43 -1.39
CA ILE A 141 -12.17 -12.13 -2.18
C ILE A 141 -13.01 -11.11 -2.96
N LEU A 142 -13.47 -11.43 -4.17
CA LEU A 142 -14.35 -10.53 -4.92
C LEU A 142 -15.60 -10.16 -4.09
N GLY A 143 -15.84 -8.86 -3.89
CA GLY A 143 -16.91 -8.33 -3.03
C GLY A 143 -16.60 -8.30 -1.52
N GLU A 144 -15.40 -8.72 -1.10
CA GLU A 144 -14.89 -8.43 0.24
C GLU A 144 -14.83 -6.90 0.44
N THR A 145 -15.15 -6.44 1.64
CA THR A 145 -15.11 -5.03 2.04
C THR A 145 -14.23 -4.83 3.26
N PHE A 146 -13.86 -3.59 3.54
CA PHE A 146 -13.35 -3.19 4.85
C PHE A 146 -13.89 -1.82 5.24
N GLU A 147 -14.46 -1.70 6.43
CA GLU A 147 -14.97 -0.43 6.97
C GLU A 147 -14.22 0.05 8.22
N MET A 148 -14.04 1.36 8.33
CA MET A 148 -13.62 2.07 9.54
C MET A 148 -14.48 3.34 9.66
N VAL A 149 -15.08 3.57 10.83
CA VAL A 149 -15.98 4.71 11.05
C VAL A 149 -15.45 5.58 12.18
N ASN A 150 -15.48 6.90 11.97
CA ASN A 150 -15.15 7.93 12.95
C ASN A 150 -13.75 7.78 13.60
N HIS A 151 -12.72 7.50 12.79
CA HIS A 151 -11.34 7.61 13.23
C HIS A 151 -10.87 9.05 13.02
N GLY A 152 -10.88 9.88 14.08
CA GLY A 152 -10.52 11.29 13.93
C GLY A 152 -11.46 12.03 12.96
N GLY A 153 -12.76 11.70 12.98
CA GLY A 153 -13.75 12.21 12.04
C GLY A 153 -13.76 11.50 10.67
N VAL A 154 -12.77 10.67 10.36
CA VAL A 154 -12.69 9.95 9.08
C VAL A 154 -13.60 8.72 9.08
N THR A 155 -14.42 8.61 8.05
CA THR A 155 -15.08 7.35 7.64
C THR A 155 -14.39 6.82 6.40
N PHE A 156 -14.02 5.54 6.41
CA PHE A 156 -13.32 4.84 5.33
C PHE A 156 -14.09 3.57 4.95
N ILE A 157 -14.22 3.33 3.64
CA ILE A 157 -14.75 2.09 3.06
C ILE A 157 -13.87 1.66 1.89
N SER A 158 -13.57 0.36 1.80
CA SER A 158 -12.97 -0.22 0.61
C SER A 158 -13.64 -1.52 0.20
N GLU A 159 -13.57 -1.85 -1.09
CA GLU A 159 -14.19 -3.01 -1.70
C GLU A 159 -13.27 -3.65 -2.74
N GLN A 160 -13.23 -4.98 -2.80
CA GLN A 160 -12.60 -5.70 -3.91
C GLN A 160 -13.52 -5.68 -5.13
N VAL A 161 -13.32 -4.70 -6.01
CA VAL A 161 -14.18 -4.43 -7.17
C VAL A 161 -13.92 -5.37 -8.37
N SER A 162 -12.73 -5.97 -8.45
CA SER A 162 -12.39 -6.96 -9.48
C SER A 162 -11.40 -8.01 -8.97
N HIS A 163 -11.41 -9.21 -9.54
CA HIS A 163 -10.48 -10.30 -9.16
C HIS A 163 -9.56 -10.74 -10.31
N HIS A 164 -9.92 -10.48 -11.57
CA HIS A 164 -9.10 -10.80 -12.74
C HIS A 164 -9.14 -9.64 -13.74
N PRO A 165 -8.20 -8.67 -13.63
CA PRO A 165 -7.14 -8.58 -12.63
C PRO A 165 -7.65 -8.21 -11.23
N PRO A 166 -6.90 -8.50 -10.15
CA PRO A 166 -7.30 -8.10 -8.81
C PRO A 166 -7.21 -6.58 -8.67
N MET A 167 -8.33 -5.95 -8.30
CA MET A 167 -8.45 -4.52 -8.07
C MET A 167 -9.27 -4.23 -6.82
N GLY A 168 -8.82 -3.27 -6.02
CA GLY A 168 -9.54 -2.73 -4.89
C GLY A 168 -9.88 -1.26 -5.12
N ALA A 169 -11.04 -0.82 -4.67
CA ALA A 169 -11.41 0.59 -4.60
C ALA A 169 -11.57 0.99 -3.13
N GLY A 170 -11.22 2.23 -2.80
CA GLY A 170 -11.30 2.77 -1.46
C GLY A 170 -11.72 4.23 -1.48
N HIS A 171 -12.46 4.63 -0.45
CA HIS A 171 -12.94 5.98 -0.23
C HIS A 171 -12.79 6.32 1.25
N ALA A 172 -12.34 7.54 1.55
CA ALA A 172 -12.32 8.08 2.90
C ALA A 172 -12.74 9.55 2.90
N GLU A 173 -13.51 9.96 3.89
CA GLU A 173 -13.99 11.33 3.98
C GLU A 173 -14.11 11.79 5.45
N ASN A 174 -13.72 13.03 5.70
CA ASN A 174 -14.03 13.80 6.91
C ASN A 174 -14.39 15.25 6.52
N ASP A 175 -14.47 16.19 7.46
CA ASP A 175 -14.83 17.58 7.16
C ASP A 175 -13.78 18.33 6.31
N HIS A 176 -12.53 17.86 6.26
CA HIS A 176 -11.40 18.51 5.61
C HIS A 176 -11.06 17.94 4.23
N PHE A 177 -11.25 16.64 4.02
CA PHE A 177 -10.82 16.01 2.78
C PHE A 177 -11.72 14.88 2.30
N VAL A 178 -11.58 14.58 1.01
CA VAL A 178 -12.02 13.34 0.36
C VAL A 178 -10.79 12.63 -0.19
N TYR A 179 -10.64 11.35 0.10
CA TYR A 179 -9.59 10.47 -0.42
C TYR A 179 -10.25 9.36 -1.25
N ASP A 180 -9.85 9.22 -2.51
CA ASP A 180 -10.30 8.14 -3.39
C ASP A 180 -9.11 7.39 -3.95
N ILE A 181 -9.22 6.06 -3.98
CA ILE A 181 -8.22 5.19 -4.60
C ILE A 181 -8.89 4.10 -5.42
N THR A 182 -8.43 3.91 -6.65
CA THR A 182 -8.53 2.61 -7.32
C THR A 182 -7.13 2.02 -7.41
N SER A 183 -6.94 0.80 -6.91
CA SER A 183 -5.64 0.14 -6.79
C SER A 183 -5.62 -1.15 -7.59
N LYS A 184 -4.61 -1.27 -8.45
CA LYS A 184 -4.22 -2.49 -9.16
C LYS A 184 -2.71 -2.64 -9.04
N VAL A 185 -2.25 -3.87 -8.91
CA VAL A 185 -0.82 -4.18 -8.85
C VAL A 185 -0.45 -5.04 -10.05
N LYS A 186 0.67 -4.69 -10.68
CA LYS A 186 1.36 -5.55 -11.63
C LYS A 186 2.66 -5.99 -11.01
N THR A 187 3.04 -7.24 -11.21
CA THR A 187 4.30 -7.76 -10.67
C THR A 187 5.21 -8.31 -11.75
N LYS A 188 6.50 -8.42 -11.42
CA LYS A 188 7.48 -9.16 -12.21
C LYS A 188 8.40 -9.94 -11.30
N PHE A 189 8.29 -11.25 -11.36
CA PHE A 189 9.14 -12.14 -10.57
C PHE A 189 10.53 -12.28 -11.21
N LEU A 190 11.59 -11.95 -10.47
CA LEU A 190 12.97 -11.96 -10.96
C LEU A 190 13.77 -13.17 -10.45
N GLY A 191 13.11 -14.17 -9.87
CA GLY A 191 13.76 -15.33 -9.25
C GLY A 191 13.79 -15.20 -7.74
N ASN A 192 14.80 -14.57 -7.15
CA ASN A 192 14.82 -14.38 -5.69
C ASN A 192 14.25 -13.03 -5.23
N SER A 193 13.76 -12.21 -6.17
CA SER A 193 13.11 -10.93 -5.88
C SER A 193 11.84 -10.74 -6.72
N LEU A 194 11.01 -9.77 -6.33
CA LEU A 194 9.75 -9.42 -6.99
C LEU A 194 9.66 -7.90 -7.11
N GLU A 195 9.54 -7.43 -8.35
CA GLU A 195 9.20 -6.03 -8.63
C GLU A 195 7.68 -5.87 -8.57
N ILE A 196 7.23 -4.80 -7.94
CA ILE A 196 5.84 -4.44 -7.71
C ILE A 196 5.62 -3.06 -8.33
N TYR A 197 4.71 -2.99 -9.29
CA TYR A 197 4.33 -1.76 -9.98
C TYR A 197 2.90 -1.38 -9.56
N PRO A 198 2.73 -0.28 -8.81
CA PRO A 198 1.42 0.20 -8.38
C PRO A 198 0.68 0.93 -9.51
N LEU A 199 -0.22 0.25 -10.21
CA LEU A 199 -1.15 0.87 -11.16
C LEU A 199 -2.34 1.43 -10.36
N GLY A 200 -2.11 2.53 -9.63
CA GLY A 200 -3.12 3.18 -8.80
C GLY A 200 -3.56 4.53 -9.37
N ARG A 201 -4.82 4.89 -9.15
CA ARG A 201 -5.33 6.26 -9.26
C ARG A 201 -5.73 6.69 -7.86
N THR A 202 -4.88 7.50 -7.22
CA THR A 202 -5.09 8.01 -5.88
C THR A 202 -5.30 9.52 -5.96
N ARG A 203 -6.43 9.99 -5.42
CA ARG A 203 -6.82 11.40 -5.43
C ARG A 203 -7.20 11.86 -4.03
N VAL A 204 -6.73 13.05 -3.67
CA VAL A 204 -7.20 13.75 -2.46
C VAL A 204 -7.81 15.08 -2.88
N THR A 205 -9.03 15.36 -2.43
CA THR A 205 -9.65 16.68 -2.55
C THR A 205 -9.66 17.34 -1.18
N LEU A 206 -8.94 18.45 -1.03
CA LEU A 206 -8.99 19.30 0.16
C LEU A 206 -10.19 20.23 0.05
N LYS A 207 -11.12 20.14 1.00
CA LYS A 207 -12.47 20.68 0.89
C LYS A 207 -12.53 22.19 1.02
N ARG A 208 -11.68 22.82 1.83
CA ARG A 208 -11.72 24.27 2.09
C ARG A 208 -11.60 25.07 0.80
N ASP A 209 -10.62 24.71 -0.02
CA ASP A 209 -10.28 25.46 -1.24
C ASP A 209 -10.59 24.67 -2.53
N GLY A 210 -11.10 23.44 -2.42
CA GLY A 210 -11.36 22.55 -3.56
C GLY A 210 -10.08 22.11 -4.29
N VAL A 211 -8.95 22.04 -3.60
CA VAL A 211 -7.67 21.62 -4.20
C VAL A 211 -7.69 20.12 -4.43
N VAL A 212 -7.36 19.70 -5.66
CA VAL A 212 -7.32 18.29 -6.05
C VAL A 212 -5.87 17.87 -6.26
N LEU A 213 -5.43 16.88 -5.47
CA LEU A 213 -4.09 16.31 -5.50
C LEU A 213 -4.14 14.92 -6.15
N ASP A 214 -3.20 14.66 -7.04
CA ASP A 214 -3.03 13.37 -7.73
C ASP A 214 -1.66 12.78 -7.36
N LEU A 215 -1.63 11.49 -7.02
CA LEU A 215 -0.42 10.78 -6.62
C LEU A 215 0.01 9.79 -7.70
N VAL A 216 1.28 9.91 -8.12
CA VAL A 216 2.03 8.86 -8.79
C VAL A 216 3.04 8.28 -7.78
N PRO A 217 2.79 7.08 -7.22
CA PRO A 217 3.72 6.45 -6.28
C PRO A 217 4.96 5.88 -6.99
N PRO A 218 6.09 5.63 -6.30
CA PRO A 218 7.21 4.83 -6.81
C PRO A 218 6.89 3.33 -6.87
N PRO A 219 7.64 2.54 -7.67
CA PRO A 219 7.59 1.08 -7.60
C PRO A 219 8.21 0.56 -6.30
N SER A 220 8.02 -0.72 -6.00
CA SER A 220 8.67 -1.39 -4.87
C SER A 220 9.33 -2.69 -5.30
N LYS A 221 10.34 -3.12 -4.56
CA LYS A 221 11.03 -4.39 -4.79
C LYS A 221 11.09 -5.18 -3.49
N VAL A 222 10.61 -6.41 -3.51
CA VAL A 222 10.80 -7.36 -2.41
C VAL A 222 11.98 -8.24 -2.76
N ASN A 223 13.04 -8.15 -1.96
CA ASN A 223 14.28 -8.90 -2.14
C ASN A 223 14.29 -10.15 -1.25
N ASN A 224 15.07 -11.16 -1.64
CA ASN A 224 15.29 -12.39 -0.87
C ASN A 224 13.99 -13.12 -0.48
N LEU A 225 13.13 -13.40 -1.47
CA LEU A 225 11.85 -14.07 -1.25
C LEU A 225 12.00 -15.52 -0.76
N ILE A 226 13.00 -16.22 -1.27
CA ILE A 226 13.19 -17.66 -1.06
C ILE A 226 14.52 -17.92 -0.34
N PHE A 227 15.58 -17.25 -0.79
CA PHE A 227 16.92 -17.35 -0.22
C PHE A 227 17.27 -16.02 0.47
N GLY A 228 17.56 -16.11 1.77
CA GLY A 228 17.95 -14.98 2.63
C GLY A 228 16.82 -14.29 3.39
N ARG A 229 17.18 -13.34 4.27
CA ARG A 229 16.18 -12.53 4.98
C ARG A 229 15.47 -11.65 3.96
N THR A 230 14.15 -11.81 3.87
CA THR A 230 13.31 -10.97 3.01
C THR A 230 13.36 -9.52 3.49
N TRP A 231 13.46 -8.58 2.56
CA TRP A 231 13.41 -7.15 2.85
C TRP A 231 12.78 -6.39 1.69
N VAL A 232 12.27 -5.19 1.96
CA VAL A 232 11.59 -4.34 0.97
C VAL A 232 12.44 -3.12 0.68
N ASP A 233 12.53 -2.78 -0.60
CA ASP A 233 13.07 -1.52 -1.11
C ASP A 233 12.01 -0.77 -1.91
N VAL A 234 12.10 0.55 -1.94
CA VAL A 234 11.14 1.41 -2.66
C VAL A 234 11.94 2.46 -3.43
N PRO A 235 12.50 2.12 -4.61
CA PRO A 235 13.32 3.07 -5.34
C PRO A 235 12.50 3.91 -6.34
N GLY A 236 12.91 5.16 -6.54
CA GLY A 236 12.39 6.02 -7.62
C GLY A 236 11.52 7.17 -7.12
N GLU A 237 10.82 7.80 -8.05
CA GLU A 237 10.10 9.04 -7.78
C GLU A 237 8.67 8.80 -7.28
N MET A 238 8.30 9.52 -6.22
CA MET A 238 6.93 9.83 -5.87
C MET A 238 6.61 11.23 -6.35
N ILE A 239 5.53 11.38 -7.12
CA ILE A 239 5.08 12.68 -7.63
C ILE A 239 3.68 12.96 -7.09
N VAL A 240 3.50 14.10 -6.45
CA VAL A 240 2.19 14.61 -6.03
C VAL A 240 1.91 15.89 -6.80
N THR A 241 0.87 15.90 -7.62
CA THR A 241 0.51 17.05 -8.46
C THR A 241 -0.75 17.71 -7.93
N ASN A 242 -0.69 19.03 -7.70
CA ASN A 242 -1.90 19.84 -7.54
C ASN A 242 -2.51 20.08 -8.91
N MET A 243 -3.60 19.37 -9.20
CA MET A 243 -4.30 19.44 -10.48
C MET A 243 -4.99 20.78 -10.71
N THR A 244 -5.20 21.57 -9.65
CA THR A 244 -5.85 22.89 -9.72
C THR A 244 -4.87 24.00 -10.10
N THR A 245 -3.62 23.94 -9.63
CA THR A 245 -2.61 25.00 -9.84
C THR A 245 -1.46 24.61 -10.75
N GLY A 246 -1.15 23.31 -10.86
CA GLY A 246 0.05 22.78 -11.52
C GLY A 246 1.29 22.72 -10.63
N ASP A 247 1.22 23.16 -9.37
CA ASP A 247 2.29 22.96 -8.39
C ASP A 247 2.48 21.45 -8.13
N LYS A 248 3.71 21.01 -7.85
CA LYS A 248 4.01 19.59 -7.68
C LYS A 248 5.05 19.34 -6.60
N VAL A 249 5.00 18.17 -5.99
CA VAL A 249 6.08 17.63 -5.16
C VAL A 249 6.73 16.50 -5.94
N VAL A 250 8.05 16.48 -6.02
CA VAL A 250 8.82 15.36 -6.57
C VAL A 250 9.79 14.90 -5.51
N LEU A 251 9.60 13.69 -5.00
CA LEU A 251 10.44 13.07 -3.98
C LEU A 251 11.09 11.83 -4.54
N TYR A 252 12.42 11.74 -4.43
CA TYR A 252 13.18 10.59 -4.87
C TYR A 252 13.50 9.70 -3.67
N PHE A 253 12.99 8.47 -3.72
CA PHE A 253 13.28 7.44 -2.76
C PHE A 253 14.57 6.74 -3.17
N GLN A 254 15.58 6.83 -2.32
CA GLN A 254 16.91 6.29 -2.60
C GLN A 254 16.86 4.76 -2.57
N PRO A 255 17.43 4.07 -3.59
CA PRO A 255 17.59 2.62 -3.54
C PRO A 255 18.57 2.24 -2.43
N CYS A 256 18.38 1.05 -1.84
CA CYS A 256 19.35 0.50 -0.91
C CYS A 256 20.68 0.18 -1.63
N GLY A 257 21.72 0.95 -1.33
CA GLY A 257 23.09 0.78 -1.82
C GLY A 257 23.93 -0.16 -0.96
N TRP A 258 25.25 -0.13 -1.19
CA TRP A 258 26.22 -0.95 -0.46
C TRP A 258 26.20 -0.62 1.04
N PHE A 259 26.26 -1.66 1.88
CA PHE A 259 26.19 -1.54 3.34
C PHE A 259 24.94 -0.79 3.85
N GLY A 260 23.85 -0.78 3.08
CA GLY A 260 22.61 -0.12 3.44
C GLY A 260 22.59 1.40 3.19
N ALA A 261 23.58 1.96 2.50
CA ALA A 261 23.60 3.38 2.14
C ALA A 261 22.34 3.77 1.35
N GLY A 262 21.71 4.90 1.68
CA GLY A 262 20.46 5.33 1.02
C GLY A 262 19.21 4.57 1.47
N ARG A 263 19.34 3.48 2.22
CA ARG A 263 18.17 2.69 2.64
C ARG A 263 17.24 3.57 3.49
N PHE A 264 15.99 3.64 3.07
CA PHE A 264 14.92 4.46 3.63
C PHE A 264 14.97 5.96 3.33
N GLU A 265 16.05 6.47 2.73
CA GLU A 265 16.23 7.91 2.49
C GLU A 265 15.28 8.40 1.38
N VAL A 266 14.71 9.59 1.60
CA VAL A 266 13.86 10.29 0.65
C VAL A 266 14.25 11.76 0.64
N ASP A 267 14.48 12.30 -0.55
CA ASP A 267 14.80 13.71 -0.74
C ASP A 267 14.08 14.27 -1.97
N GLY A 268 13.68 15.53 -1.91
CA GLY A 268 13.12 16.21 -3.06
C GLY A 268 12.52 17.55 -2.69
N TYR A 269 11.72 18.10 -3.59
CA TYR A 269 11.26 19.47 -3.45
C TYR A 269 9.78 19.61 -3.77
N VAL A 270 9.18 20.63 -3.14
CA VAL A 270 7.97 21.27 -3.63
C VAL A 270 8.37 22.27 -4.71
N TYR A 271 7.72 22.16 -5.87
CA TYR A 271 7.89 23.03 -7.02
C TYR A 271 6.59 23.80 -7.28
N ASN A 272 6.73 25.05 -7.70
CA ASN A 272 5.59 25.76 -8.27
C ASN A 272 5.30 25.29 -9.72
N ALA A 273 4.20 25.76 -10.30
CA ALA A 273 3.83 25.48 -11.68
C ALA A 273 4.86 25.93 -12.74
N ALA A 274 5.81 26.81 -12.38
CA ALA A 274 6.93 27.22 -13.24
C ALA A 274 8.18 26.33 -13.08
N GLU A 275 8.06 25.22 -12.35
CA GLU A 275 9.15 24.26 -12.04
C GLU A 275 10.27 24.85 -11.18
N GLU A 276 9.99 25.90 -10.43
CA GLU A 276 10.94 26.47 -9.47
C GLU A 276 10.76 25.81 -8.10
N PRO A 277 11.85 25.31 -7.48
CA PRO A 277 11.78 24.76 -6.13
C PRO A 277 11.43 25.86 -5.11
N LYS A 278 10.73 25.47 -4.05
CA LYS A 278 10.29 26.35 -2.96
C LYS A 278 10.62 25.81 -1.57
N ILE A 279 10.51 24.49 -1.39
CA ILE A 279 10.73 23.84 -0.10
C ILE A 279 11.43 22.49 -0.36
N LEU A 280 12.57 22.26 0.29
CA LEU A 280 13.18 20.94 0.41
C LEU A 280 12.33 20.09 1.35
N ILE A 281 12.09 18.84 0.98
CA ILE A 281 11.55 17.78 1.84
C ILE A 281 12.60 16.66 1.89
N THR A 282 13.00 16.24 3.08
CA THR A 282 14.06 15.24 3.30
C THR A 282 13.78 14.42 4.55
N GLY A 283 14.20 13.16 4.55
CA GLY A 283 14.10 12.30 5.73
C GLY A 283 14.19 10.84 5.39
N LYS A 284 13.57 10.01 6.22
CA LYS A 284 13.45 8.58 6.00
C LYS A 284 12.01 8.13 6.13
N TRP A 285 11.52 7.43 5.11
CA TRP A 285 10.12 6.98 5.06
C TRP A 285 9.76 5.95 6.14
N ASN A 286 10.75 5.38 6.84
CA ASN A 286 10.56 4.45 7.95
C ASN A 286 10.74 5.09 9.35
N GLU A 287 11.07 6.39 9.44
CA GLU A 287 11.37 7.09 10.71
C GLU A 287 10.65 8.43 10.81
N SER A 288 11.02 9.41 9.96
CA SER A 288 10.45 10.76 9.97
C SER A 288 10.77 11.53 8.68
N MET A 289 9.97 12.55 8.39
CA MET A 289 10.16 13.48 7.28
C MET A 289 10.24 14.91 7.82
N SER A 290 11.12 15.70 7.23
CA SER A 290 11.37 17.09 7.57
C SER A 290 11.36 17.97 6.32
N TYR A 291 11.27 19.28 6.51
CA TYR A 291 11.26 20.25 5.43
C TYR A 291 12.03 21.51 5.80
N GLN A 292 12.50 22.22 4.76
CA GLN A 292 13.18 23.50 4.91
C GLN A 292 12.97 24.38 3.66
N PRO A 293 12.63 25.67 3.81
CA PRO A 293 12.52 26.58 2.67
C PRO A 293 13.82 26.70 1.88
N CYS A 294 13.71 26.75 0.56
CA CYS A 294 14.85 26.94 -0.35
C CYS A 294 14.58 28.08 -1.34
N ASP A 295 15.63 28.57 -1.99
CA ASP A 295 15.52 29.51 -3.10
C ASP A 295 15.22 28.80 -4.44
N VAL A 296 15.21 29.58 -5.52
CA VAL A 296 14.92 29.09 -6.88
C VAL A 296 16.00 28.17 -7.46
N GLU A 297 17.19 28.13 -6.88
CA GLU A 297 18.26 27.20 -7.24
C GLU A 297 18.19 25.90 -6.40
N GLY A 298 17.29 25.86 -5.39
CA GLY A 298 17.15 24.76 -4.45
C GLY A 298 18.07 24.88 -3.23
N GLU A 299 18.79 25.99 -3.09
CA GLU A 299 19.68 26.22 -1.96
C GLU A 299 18.88 26.66 -0.73
N LEU A 300 19.26 26.14 0.45
CA LEU A 300 18.54 26.42 1.69
C LEU A 300 18.60 27.90 2.05
N LEU A 301 17.46 28.47 2.43
CA LEU A 301 17.41 29.90 2.78
C LEU A 301 18.23 30.18 4.06
N PRO A 302 19.13 31.19 4.06
CA PRO A 302 19.93 31.52 5.23
C PRO A 302 19.09 31.82 6.47
N GLY A 303 19.47 31.24 7.61
CA GLY A 303 18.78 31.45 8.89
C GLY A 303 17.48 30.66 9.05
N THR A 304 17.14 29.78 8.11
CA THR A 304 16.08 28.77 8.30
C THR A 304 16.65 27.51 8.94
N GLU A 305 15.78 26.75 9.60
CA GLU A 305 16.12 25.48 10.23
C GLU A 305 15.26 24.37 9.63
N LEU A 306 15.80 23.15 9.65
CA LEU A 306 15.08 21.95 9.26
C LEU A 306 13.97 21.66 10.30
N LYS A 307 12.72 21.55 9.84
CA LYS A 307 11.55 21.32 10.70
C LYS A 307 10.92 19.97 10.41
N GLU A 308 10.51 19.26 11.45
CA GLU A 308 9.78 17.99 11.31
C GLU A 308 8.37 18.25 10.75
N ALA A 309 8.00 17.53 9.68
CA ALA A 309 6.64 17.52 9.13
C ALA A 309 5.87 16.28 9.59
N TRP A 310 6.55 15.16 9.77
CA TRP A 310 5.95 13.90 10.18
C TRP A 310 6.97 13.01 10.86
N LYS A 311 6.49 12.18 11.78
CA LYS A 311 7.25 11.12 12.43
C LYS A 311 6.38 9.88 12.61
N VAL A 312 6.99 8.71 12.47
CA VAL A 312 6.35 7.43 12.74
C VAL A 312 5.79 7.42 14.17
N ALA A 313 4.53 7.01 14.28
CA ALA A 313 3.84 6.84 15.56
C ALA A 313 4.54 5.78 16.43
N GLU A 314 4.27 5.80 17.73
CA GLU A 314 4.74 4.76 18.62
C GLU A 314 4.25 3.39 18.15
N VAL A 315 5.13 2.38 18.19
CA VAL A 315 4.83 1.01 17.77
C VAL A 315 5.01 0.03 18.92
N PRO A 316 4.21 -1.05 18.98
CA PRO A 316 4.41 -2.13 19.93
C PRO A 316 5.82 -2.74 19.81
N GLU A 317 6.46 -2.96 20.95
CA GLU A 317 7.75 -3.65 21.00
C GLU A 317 7.61 -5.13 20.57
N ASN A 318 8.52 -5.60 19.73
CA ASN A 318 8.62 -6.99 19.29
C ASN A 318 7.35 -7.54 18.61
N ASP A 319 6.55 -6.69 17.97
CA ASP A 319 5.40 -7.14 17.19
C ASP A 319 5.84 -8.07 16.05
N LYS A 320 5.25 -9.27 15.98
CA LYS A 320 5.63 -10.31 15.03
C LYS A 320 5.53 -9.84 13.57
N PHE A 321 4.52 -9.02 13.25
CA PHE A 321 4.24 -8.55 11.90
C PHE A 321 4.62 -7.06 11.74
N GLN A 322 5.30 -6.46 12.72
CA GLN A 322 5.65 -5.04 12.77
C GLN A 322 4.44 -4.12 12.58
N TYR A 323 3.30 -4.47 13.20
CA TYR A 323 2.09 -3.65 13.19
C TYR A 323 2.25 -2.44 14.11
N THR A 324 1.78 -1.28 13.66
CA THR A 324 1.50 -0.14 14.54
C THR A 324 0.32 -0.46 15.45
N TYR A 325 0.10 0.34 16.51
CA TYR A 325 -1.13 0.23 17.30
C TYR A 325 -2.38 0.46 16.44
N PHE A 326 -2.29 1.32 15.42
CA PHE A 326 -3.37 1.53 14.48
C PHE A 326 -3.62 0.30 13.59
N ALA A 327 -2.58 -0.36 13.07
CA ALA A 327 -2.75 -1.60 12.31
C ALA A 327 -3.43 -2.71 13.14
N HIS A 328 -3.12 -2.82 14.44
CA HIS A 328 -3.85 -3.69 15.38
C HIS A 328 -5.32 -3.28 15.55
N LYS A 329 -5.59 -1.98 15.67
CA LYS A 329 -6.95 -1.43 15.69
C LYS A 329 -7.73 -1.87 14.43
N LEU A 330 -7.17 -1.69 13.23
CA LEU A 330 -7.85 -2.07 11.98
C LEU A 330 -8.28 -3.55 11.94
N ASN A 331 -7.49 -4.45 12.53
CA ASN A 331 -7.81 -5.88 12.60
C ASN A 331 -8.81 -6.25 13.72
N SER A 332 -8.92 -5.44 14.76
CA SER A 332 -9.72 -5.76 15.94
C SER A 332 -11.21 -5.61 15.70
N LEU A 333 -11.97 -6.67 16.02
CA LEU A 333 -13.44 -6.62 16.11
C LEU A 333 -13.92 -5.68 17.21
N ASP A 334 -13.12 -5.43 18.25
CA ASP A 334 -13.50 -4.53 19.35
C ASP A 334 -13.56 -3.07 18.90
N THR A 335 -12.94 -2.75 17.76
CA THR A 335 -12.99 -1.41 17.14
C THR A 335 -13.70 -1.39 15.80
N ALA A 336 -14.35 -2.51 15.44
CA ALA A 336 -15.22 -2.56 14.28
C ALA A 336 -16.44 -1.65 14.49
N PRO A 337 -16.97 -1.04 13.41
CA PRO A 337 -18.24 -0.35 13.48
C PRO A 337 -19.35 -1.27 13.97
N LYS A 338 -20.33 -0.70 14.69
CA LYS A 338 -21.57 -1.41 15.02
C LYS A 338 -22.27 -1.81 13.72
N LYS A 339 -22.89 -3.00 13.72
CA LYS A 339 -23.56 -3.59 12.54
C LYS A 339 -22.61 -3.75 11.35
N LEU A 340 -21.44 -4.34 11.63
CA LEU A 340 -20.41 -4.65 10.65
C LEU A 340 -20.98 -5.41 9.45
N LEU A 341 -20.57 -5.02 8.25
CA LEU A 341 -20.92 -5.71 7.02
C LEU A 341 -20.45 -7.18 7.07
N ALA A 342 -21.31 -8.11 6.65
CA ALA A 342 -20.93 -9.52 6.54
C ALA A 342 -19.76 -9.76 5.57
N SER A 343 -19.51 -8.82 4.65
CA SER A 343 -18.38 -8.83 3.72
C SER A 343 -17.08 -8.27 4.31
N ASP A 344 -17.06 -7.81 5.57
CA ASP A 344 -15.89 -7.15 6.16
C ASP A 344 -14.70 -8.11 6.38
N SER A 345 -13.50 -7.67 6.00
CA SER A 345 -12.26 -8.44 6.12
C SER A 345 -11.98 -8.96 7.53
N ARG A 346 -12.48 -8.32 8.60
CA ARG A 346 -12.27 -8.81 9.97
C ARG A 346 -12.93 -10.16 10.21
N LEU A 347 -14.04 -10.46 9.53
CA LEU A 347 -14.79 -11.72 9.65
C LEU A 347 -14.14 -12.88 8.87
N ARG A 348 -13.14 -12.59 8.03
CA ARG A 348 -12.49 -13.57 7.16
C ARG A 348 -11.71 -14.63 7.95
N SER A 349 -12.10 -15.90 7.79
CA SER A 349 -11.69 -16.99 8.69
C SER A 349 -10.23 -17.42 8.56
N ASP A 350 -9.65 -17.41 7.35
CA ASP A 350 -8.24 -17.72 7.10
C ASP A 350 -7.31 -16.65 7.70
N ARG A 351 -7.67 -15.38 7.52
CA ARG A 351 -7.00 -14.21 8.14
C ARG A 351 -7.02 -14.32 9.66
N TYR A 352 -8.21 -14.54 10.25
CA TYR A 352 -8.37 -14.65 11.70
C TYR A 352 -7.61 -15.85 12.29
N ALA A 353 -7.62 -17.00 11.60
CA ALA A 353 -6.84 -18.16 12.03
C ALA A 353 -5.33 -17.87 12.04
N LEU A 354 -4.82 -17.13 11.05
CA LEU A 354 -3.42 -16.71 11.01
C LEU A 354 -3.10 -15.73 12.16
N GLU A 355 -4.01 -14.81 12.46
CA GLU A 355 -3.88 -13.88 13.58
C GLU A 355 -3.71 -14.62 14.92
N LYS A 356 -4.43 -15.74 15.10
CA LYS A 356 -4.30 -16.62 16.27
C LYS A 356 -3.11 -17.59 16.20
N GLY A 357 -2.31 -17.53 15.15
CA GLY A 357 -1.13 -18.39 14.96
C GLY A 357 -1.43 -19.82 14.50
N ASP A 358 -2.67 -20.12 14.12
CA ASP A 358 -3.08 -21.44 13.62
C ASP A 358 -2.85 -21.54 12.11
N LEU A 359 -1.61 -21.83 11.73
CA LEU A 359 -1.19 -21.95 10.33
C LEU A 359 -1.95 -23.06 9.57
N SER A 360 -2.30 -24.16 10.25
CA SER A 360 -2.99 -25.28 9.62
C SER A 360 -4.41 -24.89 9.25
N LYS A 361 -5.16 -24.32 10.20
CA LYS A 361 -6.52 -23.83 9.97
C LYS A 361 -6.55 -22.67 8.98
N ALA A 362 -5.60 -21.75 9.05
CA ALA A 362 -5.48 -20.68 8.07
C ALA A 362 -5.28 -21.23 6.64
N GLY A 363 -4.45 -22.27 6.47
CA GLY A 363 -4.25 -22.93 5.19
C GLY A 363 -5.50 -23.63 4.65
N SER A 364 -6.23 -24.36 5.50
CA SER A 364 -7.46 -25.04 5.08
C SER A 364 -8.58 -24.05 4.74
N GLU A 365 -8.77 -23.02 5.57
CA GLU A 365 -9.77 -21.98 5.33
C GLU A 365 -9.47 -21.14 4.08
N LYS A 366 -8.19 -20.83 3.83
CA LYS A 366 -7.78 -20.12 2.60
C LYS A 366 -8.14 -20.93 1.37
N SER A 367 -7.86 -22.23 1.38
CA SER A 367 -8.20 -23.13 0.28
C SER A 367 -9.72 -23.21 0.07
N ARG A 368 -10.49 -23.31 1.16
CA ARG A 368 -11.96 -23.34 1.15
C ARG A 368 -12.55 -22.06 0.54
N LEU A 369 -12.05 -20.88 0.95
CA LEU A 369 -12.52 -19.58 0.43
C LEU A 369 -12.17 -19.39 -1.05
N GLU A 370 -10.96 -19.75 -1.47
CA GLU A 370 -10.56 -19.71 -2.88
C GLU A 370 -11.43 -20.64 -3.74
N GLU A 371 -11.76 -21.84 -3.25
CA GLU A 371 -12.65 -22.76 -3.95
C GLU A 371 -14.09 -22.24 -4.02
N ARG A 372 -14.62 -21.67 -2.93
CA ARG A 372 -15.92 -20.96 -2.92
C ARG A 372 -15.95 -19.87 -3.98
N GLN A 373 -14.90 -19.04 -4.08
CA GLN A 373 -14.83 -17.98 -5.10
C GLN A 373 -14.78 -18.55 -6.53
N ARG A 374 -14.02 -19.62 -6.77
CA ARG A 374 -13.99 -20.30 -8.09
C ARG A 374 -15.35 -20.92 -8.44
N ALA A 375 -16.10 -21.41 -7.45
CA ALA A 375 -17.45 -21.93 -7.65
C ALA A 375 -18.44 -20.82 -7.97
N GLU A 376 -18.43 -19.72 -7.21
CA GLU A 376 -19.26 -18.53 -7.45
C GLU A 376 -19.04 -17.99 -8.87
N LYS A 377 -17.79 -17.79 -9.27
CA LYS A 377 -17.43 -17.33 -10.61
C LYS A 377 -18.03 -18.22 -11.71
N ARG A 378 -17.91 -19.55 -11.59
CA ARG A 378 -18.48 -20.51 -12.55
C ARG A 378 -20.00 -20.41 -12.63
N ILE A 379 -20.68 -20.24 -11.49
CA ILE A 379 -22.13 -20.06 -11.44
C ILE A 379 -22.52 -18.78 -12.16
N ARG A 380 -21.85 -17.66 -11.84
CA ARG A 380 -22.10 -16.36 -12.44
C ARG A 380 -21.89 -16.36 -13.96
N GLU A 381 -20.80 -16.96 -14.44
CA GLU A 381 -20.51 -17.14 -15.87
C GLU A 381 -21.56 -18.00 -16.57
N THR A 382 -22.01 -19.10 -15.94
CA THR A 382 -23.05 -19.99 -16.49
C THR A 382 -24.40 -19.26 -16.65
N LYS A 383 -24.69 -18.31 -15.77
CA LYS A 383 -25.91 -17.48 -15.83
C LYS A 383 -25.77 -16.26 -16.76
N GLY A 384 -24.57 -15.96 -17.26
CA GLY A 384 -24.30 -14.74 -18.02
C GLY A 384 -24.41 -13.46 -17.18
N GLU A 385 -24.29 -13.57 -15.85
CA GLU A 385 -24.33 -12.44 -14.93
C GLU A 385 -22.96 -11.75 -14.90
N GLN A 386 -22.95 -10.42 -14.75
CA GLN A 386 -21.73 -9.65 -14.51
C GLN A 386 -21.64 -9.28 -13.03
N TYR A 387 -20.42 -9.23 -12.49
CA TYR A 387 -20.21 -8.69 -11.16
C TYR A 387 -20.39 -7.17 -11.18
N VAL A 388 -21.16 -6.65 -10.23
CA VAL A 388 -21.29 -5.22 -10.00
C VAL A 388 -20.89 -4.96 -8.54
N PRO A 389 -19.84 -4.15 -8.29
CA PRO A 389 -19.49 -3.77 -6.93
C PRO A 389 -20.62 -2.98 -6.27
N LYS A 390 -20.73 -3.08 -4.94
CA LYS A 390 -21.87 -2.51 -4.22
C LYS A 390 -21.69 -1.02 -3.94
N TRP A 391 -20.49 -0.62 -3.53
CA TRP A 391 -20.19 0.72 -3.01
C TRP A 391 -19.46 1.61 -4.00
N PHE A 392 -19.01 1.02 -5.11
CA PHE A 392 -18.25 1.72 -6.15
C PHE A 392 -18.80 1.39 -7.52
N ASP A 393 -19.05 2.43 -8.33
CA ASP A 393 -19.52 2.29 -9.69
C ASP A 393 -18.33 2.36 -10.66
N PRO A 394 -18.25 1.48 -11.68
CA PRO A 394 -17.24 1.61 -12.73
C PRO A 394 -17.47 2.89 -13.53
N THR A 395 -16.39 3.57 -13.88
CA THR A 395 -16.44 4.80 -14.68
C THR A 395 -15.99 4.53 -16.12
N SER A 396 -16.16 5.53 -17.00
CA SER A 396 -15.53 5.53 -18.32
C SER A 396 -14.08 6.06 -18.30
N GLU A 397 -13.55 6.46 -17.14
CA GLU A 397 -12.19 6.99 -17.00
C GLU A 397 -11.18 5.84 -17.07
N MET A 398 -10.21 6.01 -17.98
CA MET A 398 -8.99 5.21 -18.03
C MET A 398 -7.84 6.10 -17.60
N ALA A 399 -7.36 5.92 -16.37
CA ALA A 399 -6.26 6.69 -15.82
C ALA A 399 -4.93 6.15 -16.36
N PRO A 400 -4.12 6.97 -17.06
CA PRO A 400 -2.79 6.56 -17.48
C PRO A 400 -1.85 6.54 -16.27
N THR A 401 -1.10 5.45 -16.09
CA THR A 401 -0.01 5.37 -15.10
C THR A 401 1.32 5.11 -15.82
N PRO A 402 2.47 5.32 -15.16
CA PRO A 402 3.77 4.96 -15.74
C PRO A 402 3.91 3.48 -16.16
N TRP A 403 3.02 2.60 -15.67
CA TRP A 403 3.10 1.16 -15.89
C TRP A 403 1.92 0.57 -16.67
N GLY A 404 1.04 1.43 -17.20
CA GLY A 404 -0.11 1.07 -18.03
C GLY A 404 -1.40 1.76 -17.58
N ASP A 405 -2.47 1.50 -18.31
CA ASP A 405 -3.77 2.12 -18.05
C ASP A 405 -4.54 1.39 -16.94
N LEU A 406 -5.34 2.16 -16.20
CA LEU A 406 -6.16 1.70 -15.10
C LEU A 406 -7.62 2.13 -15.28
N GLU A 407 -8.54 1.17 -15.21
CA GLU A 407 -9.98 1.45 -15.09
C GLU A 407 -10.26 2.05 -13.70
N VAL A 408 -11.00 3.16 -13.65
CA VAL A 408 -11.29 3.86 -12.39
C VAL A 408 -12.69 3.53 -11.89
N TYR A 409 -12.80 3.32 -10.58
CA TYR A 409 -14.06 3.13 -9.87
C TYR A 409 -14.32 4.34 -8.97
N HIS A 410 -15.57 4.82 -8.97
CA HIS A 410 -16.00 5.99 -8.22
C HIS A 410 -16.92 5.58 -7.07
N TYR A 411 -16.71 6.13 -5.89
CA TYR A 411 -17.57 5.90 -4.74
C TYR A 411 -18.99 6.43 -4.99
N ASN A 412 -20.02 5.62 -4.72
CA ASN A 412 -21.39 5.94 -5.13
C ASN A 412 -22.28 6.51 -4.00
N GLY A 413 -21.73 6.79 -2.81
CA GLY A 413 -22.46 7.38 -1.67
C GLY A 413 -23.39 6.42 -0.94
N LYS A 414 -23.67 5.22 -1.47
CA LYS A 414 -24.64 4.27 -0.88
C LYS A 414 -24.19 3.74 0.49
N TYR A 415 -22.88 3.76 0.77
CA TYR A 415 -22.38 3.33 2.07
C TYR A 415 -22.72 4.35 3.17
N ASP A 416 -22.67 5.65 2.88
CA ASP A 416 -23.10 6.69 3.82
C ASP A 416 -24.60 6.62 4.10
N GLU A 417 -25.40 6.40 3.06
CA GLU A 417 -26.84 6.14 3.21
C GLU A 417 -27.10 4.92 4.11
N HIS A 418 -26.33 3.84 3.91
CA HIS A 418 -26.39 2.64 4.74
C HIS A 418 -26.02 2.96 6.20
N ARG A 419 -24.93 3.69 6.45
CA ARG A 419 -24.50 4.08 7.80
C ARG A 419 -25.52 4.98 8.49
N ALA A 420 -26.05 5.99 7.80
CA ALA A 420 -27.08 6.87 8.32
C ALA A 420 -28.36 6.10 8.69
N ALA A 421 -28.79 5.14 7.87
CA ALA A 421 -29.93 4.28 8.19
C ALA A 421 -29.68 3.41 9.43
N MET A 422 -28.46 2.87 9.58
CA MET A 422 -28.07 2.06 10.73
C MET A 422 -28.05 2.87 12.03
N ASP A 423 -27.56 4.10 12.01
CA ASP A 423 -27.49 4.96 13.19
C ASP A 423 -28.88 5.45 13.64
N ASN A 424 -29.80 5.69 12.68
CA ASN A 424 -31.19 6.08 12.94
C ASN A 424 -32.08 4.92 13.46
N SER A 425 -31.68 3.66 13.23
CA SER A 425 -32.43 2.48 13.70
C SER A 425 -32.17 2.10 15.17
N SER A 426 -31.62 3.03 15.96
CA SER A 426 -31.07 2.80 17.30
C SER A 426 -32.09 2.64 18.43
N ASP A 427 -33.40 2.69 18.16
CA ASP A 427 -34.41 2.65 19.24
C ASP A 427 -34.90 1.26 19.66
N ASN A 428 -34.64 0.17 18.92
CA ASN A 428 -34.97 -1.20 19.37
C ASN A 428 -34.19 -2.23 18.53
N ILE A 429 -33.30 -3.02 19.15
CA ILE A 429 -32.94 -4.44 18.85
C ILE A 429 -31.62 -4.79 19.57
N GLU A 430 -31.58 -6.01 20.12
CA GLU A 430 -30.46 -6.63 20.85
C GLU A 430 -29.10 -6.45 20.16
N GLU A 431 -28.03 -6.22 20.96
CA GLU A 431 -26.64 -6.22 20.49
C GLU A 431 -26.36 -7.51 19.70
N THR A 432 -26.35 -7.41 18.37
CA THR A 432 -25.98 -8.53 17.50
C THR A 432 -24.51 -8.83 17.75
N ASP A 433 -24.20 -10.02 18.28
CA ASP A 433 -22.82 -10.44 18.50
C ASP A 433 -22.10 -10.56 17.15
N ILE A 434 -21.24 -9.59 16.83
CA ILE A 434 -20.44 -9.54 15.59
C ILE A 434 -19.65 -10.84 15.39
N ARG A 435 -19.29 -11.54 16.49
CA ARG A 435 -18.54 -12.80 16.42
C ARG A 435 -19.37 -13.96 15.89
N SER A 436 -20.69 -13.82 15.85
CA SER A 436 -21.61 -14.81 15.27
C SER A 436 -21.89 -14.59 13.77
N THR A 437 -21.51 -13.43 13.22
CA THR A 437 -21.73 -13.09 11.81
C THR A 437 -20.86 -13.96 10.89
N GLU A 438 -21.47 -14.70 9.97
CA GLU A 438 -20.72 -15.44 8.95
C GLU A 438 -20.18 -14.48 7.88
N PHE A 439 -18.90 -14.64 7.52
CA PHE A 439 -18.30 -13.91 6.40
C PHE A 439 -18.97 -14.27 5.07
N ASN A 440 -19.56 -13.27 4.41
CA ASN A 440 -20.20 -13.38 3.11
C ASN A 440 -19.84 -12.17 2.21
N PRO A 441 -18.86 -12.31 1.30
CA PRO A 441 -18.47 -11.26 0.36
C PRO A 441 -19.42 -11.15 -0.84
N TRP A 442 -20.23 -12.17 -1.12
CA TRP A 442 -21.14 -12.21 -2.28
C TRP A 442 -22.55 -11.88 -1.85
N GLN A 443 -22.79 -10.62 -1.52
CA GLN A 443 -24.11 -10.12 -1.12
C GLN A 443 -25.08 -9.95 -2.32
N TYR A 444 -25.14 -10.93 -3.23
CA TYR A 444 -26.09 -10.91 -4.34
C TYR A 444 -27.47 -11.38 -3.87
N GLY A 445 -28.48 -10.53 -4.04
CA GLY A 445 -29.90 -10.91 -3.90
C GLY A 445 -30.55 -10.50 -2.57
N ASN A 446 -31.28 -9.39 -2.64
CA ASN A 446 -32.36 -8.91 -1.74
C ASN A 446 -32.09 -8.80 -0.24
N LEU A 447 -31.69 -7.60 0.19
CA LEU A 447 -31.90 -7.05 1.56
C LEU A 447 -33.38 -6.76 1.89
N ALA A 448 -34.34 -7.24 1.07
CA ALA A 448 -35.76 -6.98 1.25
C ALA A 448 -36.53 -8.12 1.93
N THR A 449 -35.86 -9.20 2.37
CA THR A 449 -36.52 -10.38 2.95
C THR A 449 -35.74 -11.08 4.08
N GLU A 450 -34.96 -10.34 4.89
CA GLU A 450 -34.52 -10.82 6.21
C GLU A 450 -35.11 -9.96 7.33
#